data_AF-T0G2H2-F1
#
_entry.id   AF-T0G2H2-F1
#
_cell.length_a   1.000
_cell.length_b   1.000
_cell.length_c   1.000
_cell.angle_alpha   90.00
_cell.angle_beta   90.00
_cell.angle_gamma   90.00
#
_symmetry.space_group_name_H-M   'P 1'
#
loop_
_entity.id
_entity.type
_entity.pdbx_description
1 polymer ?
#
loop_
_entity_poly.entity_id
_entity_poly.type
_entity_poly.pdbx_seq_one_letter_code
_entity_poly.pdbx_strand_id
1 'polypeptide(L)'
;MKTDSNKVIFLLIRIPQYFFYFFLILSSVSIQAEENQNVEDSIDYEKEIPEGSSISHWRKESNRTWKAWIKSENTTNESQAKSDFDFEYLQCIKFYRSGSDTIKTELRDKVLYWTADNFNQSLNLRKMERATHILKLFYDVSRAIGIGNGTHSGVDSQNEYNTREYFAGDIIAYMHEIKDFQHEPFMETLIPLQITDSRLAFNLACLNSNRGKKQEMLKYMKIALSLGKPKSHFKGEPEFKNFWKDPDFLKLIE
;
A
#
# COMPACT_ATOMS: atom_id res chain seq x y z
N MET A 1 -37.05 42.24 -19.13
CA MET A 1 -37.07 41.04 -18.27
C MET A 1 -35.68 40.44 -18.29
N LYS A 2 -34.94 40.54 -17.16
CA LYS A 2 -33.64 39.89 -16.97
C LYS A 2 -33.87 38.43 -16.64
N THR A 3 -33.15 37.51 -17.29
CA THR A 3 -32.96 36.14 -16.81
C THR A 3 -31.54 35.69 -17.15
N ASP A 4 -30.85 35.21 -16.10
CA ASP A 4 -29.42 34.95 -15.97
C ASP A 4 -28.83 33.95 -16.97
N SER A 5 -27.82 34.38 -17.74
CA SER A 5 -26.90 33.49 -18.48
C SER A 5 -25.71 33.00 -17.63
N ASN A 6 -25.76 33.11 -16.30
CA ASN A 6 -24.61 32.87 -15.42
C ASN A 6 -24.57 31.51 -14.71
N LYS A 7 -25.27 30.48 -15.21
CA LYS A 7 -25.30 29.16 -14.53
C LYS A 7 -24.63 27.99 -15.27
N VAL A 8 -24.02 28.20 -16.43
CA VAL A 8 -23.40 27.09 -17.19
C VAL A 8 -21.86 27.10 -17.18
N ILE A 9 -21.22 28.18 -16.69
CA ILE A 9 -19.74 28.31 -16.72
C ILE A 9 -19.05 27.76 -15.43
N PHE A 10 -19.80 27.41 -14.38
CA PHE A 10 -19.21 26.96 -13.11
C PHE A 10 -19.01 25.44 -12.96
N LEU A 11 -19.35 24.64 -13.98
CA LEU A 11 -19.24 23.17 -13.92
C LEU A 11 -17.97 22.60 -14.58
N LEU A 12 -17.09 23.43 -15.14
CA LEU A 12 -15.87 22.99 -15.84
C LEU A 12 -14.54 23.33 -15.12
N ILE A 13 -14.57 23.85 -13.89
CA ILE A 13 -13.35 24.27 -13.14
C ILE A 13 -13.15 23.43 -11.86
N ARG A 14 -13.47 22.13 -11.90
CA ARG A 14 -13.17 21.20 -10.79
C ARG A 14 -12.56 19.86 -11.22
N ILE A 15 -11.86 19.85 -12.35
CA ILE A 15 -11.13 18.67 -12.85
C ILE A 15 -9.61 18.95 -12.96
N PRO A 16 -8.90 19.23 -11.85
CA PRO A 16 -7.47 18.91 -11.82
C PRO A 16 -7.00 18.20 -10.54
N GLN A 17 -7.89 17.51 -9.80
CA GLN A 17 -7.48 16.65 -8.66
C GLN A 17 -7.46 15.16 -9.00
N TYR A 18 -8.18 14.73 -10.04
CA TYR A 18 -8.30 13.30 -10.39
C TYR A 18 -7.22 12.80 -11.37
N PHE A 19 -6.52 13.70 -12.07
CA PHE A 19 -5.32 13.35 -12.86
C PHE A 19 -4.09 13.11 -11.99
N PHE A 20 -4.17 13.40 -10.69
CA PHE A 20 -3.01 13.58 -9.86
C PHE A 20 -2.55 12.29 -9.15
N TYR A 21 -3.49 11.48 -8.66
CA TYR A 21 -3.19 10.13 -8.16
C TYR A 21 -2.72 9.16 -9.27
N PHE A 22 -2.97 9.50 -10.54
CA PHE A 22 -2.39 8.80 -11.69
C PHE A 22 -0.87 8.95 -11.72
N PHE A 23 -0.30 10.07 -11.22
CA PHE A 23 1.15 10.26 -11.15
C PHE A 23 1.82 9.57 -9.95
N LEU A 24 1.14 9.39 -8.82
CA LEU A 24 1.68 8.59 -7.72
C LEU A 24 1.76 7.10 -8.08
N ILE A 25 0.81 6.60 -8.88
CA ILE A 25 0.84 5.23 -9.43
C ILE A 25 1.79 5.15 -10.64
N LEU A 26 1.83 6.14 -11.54
CA LEU A 26 2.69 6.10 -12.73
C LEU A 26 4.17 6.44 -12.49
N SER A 27 4.51 7.21 -11.45
CA SER A 27 5.91 7.46 -11.09
C SER A 27 6.57 6.25 -10.42
N SER A 28 5.78 5.24 -10.03
CA SER A 28 6.24 3.86 -9.80
C SER A 28 6.35 3.01 -11.08
N VAL A 29 5.74 3.43 -12.20
CA VAL A 29 5.59 2.63 -13.44
C VAL A 29 6.41 3.19 -14.61
N SER A 30 7.15 4.29 -14.46
CA SER A 30 7.88 4.94 -15.58
C SER A 30 9.10 4.17 -16.12
N ILE A 31 9.18 2.85 -15.90
CA ILE A 31 10.04 1.92 -16.65
C ILE A 31 9.23 1.14 -17.72
N GLN A 32 7.89 1.15 -17.68
CA GLN A 32 7.04 0.36 -18.58
C GLN A 32 6.32 1.24 -19.61
N ALA A 33 6.95 1.38 -20.77
CA ALA A 33 6.24 1.68 -22.01
C ALA A 33 6.84 0.83 -23.13
N GLU A 34 6.43 -0.43 -23.20
CA GLU A 34 6.02 -1.14 -24.42
C GLU A 34 5.64 -2.60 -24.09
N GLU A 35 4.71 -3.14 -24.87
CA GLU A 35 4.14 -4.51 -24.88
C GLU A 35 2.95 -4.86 -23.95
N ASN A 36 1.77 -4.45 -24.44
CA ASN A 36 0.64 -5.30 -24.87
C ASN A 36 0.22 -6.56 -24.09
N GLN A 37 -1.06 -6.53 -23.71
CA GLN A 37 -2.07 -7.61 -23.77
C GLN A 37 -1.72 -8.97 -23.13
N ASN A 38 -2.12 -9.14 -21.86
CA ASN A 38 -2.86 -10.29 -21.28
C ASN A 38 -2.73 -10.25 -19.74
N VAL A 39 -3.70 -9.63 -19.07
CA VAL A 39 -3.68 -9.45 -17.58
C VAL A 39 -4.44 -10.57 -16.84
N GLU A 40 -4.91 -11.61 -17.54
CA GLU A 40 -5.64 -12.71 -16.89
C GLU A 40 -4.78 -13.90 -16.41
N ASP A 41 -3.46 -13.91 -16.65
CA ASP A 41 -2.61 -15.09 -16.37
C ASP A 41 -1.22 -14.78 -15.75
N SER A 42 -1.15 -13.87 -14.78
CA SER A 42 0.12 -13.53 -14.12
C SER A 42 -0.12 -13.23 -12.63
N ILE A 43 0.47 -13.87 -11.62
CA ILE A 43 1.60 -14.78 -11.55
C ILE A 43 1.46 -15.68 -10.30
N ASP A 44 1.66 -16.98 -10.47
CA ASP A 44 1.83 -17.96 -9.40
C ASP A 44 3.32 -18.00 -9.00
N TYR A 45 3.70 -17.23 -7.97
CA TYR A 45 5.01 -17.35 -7.34
C TYR A 45 4.91 -18.20 -6.07
N GLU A 46 4.75 -19.52 -6.26
CA GLU A 46 5.05 -20.51 -5.23
C GLU A 46 6.56 -20.55 -5.00
N LYS A 47 7.04 -19.72 -4.06
CA LYS A 47 8.30 -20.02 -3.36
C LYS A 47 8.01 -21.24 -2.48
N GLU A 48 8.54 -22.40 -2.88
CA GLU A 48 8.30 -23.72 -2.26
C GLU A 48 8.44 -23.63 -0.73
N ILE A 49 7.31 -23.69 -0.03
CA ILE A 49 7.24 -24.00 1.40
C ILE A 49 7.14 -25.53 1.45
N PRO A 50 7.85 -26.22 2.35
CA PRO A 50 7.70 -27.66 2.49
C PRO A 50 6.23 -28.03 2.62
N GLU A 51 5.72 -28.80 1.64
CA GLU A 51 4.35 -29.31 1.65
C GLU A 51 4.12 -30.06 2.97
N GLY A 52 3.23 -29.56 3.82
CA GLY A 52 2.86 -30.21 5.09
C GLY A 52 3.01 -29.37 6.36
N SER A 53 3.54 -28.13 6.31
CA SER A 53 3.54 -27.23 7.47
C SER A 53 2.18 -26.55 7.69
N SER A 54 1.83 -26.23 8.94
CA SER A 54 0.61 -25.46 9.26
C SER A 54 0.56 -24.08 8.58
N ILE A 55 1.74 -23.52 8.27
CA ILE A 55 1.87 -22.24 7.56
C ILE A 55 1.53 -22.41 6.07
N SER A 56 2.01 -23.48 5.42
CA SER A 56 1.67 -23.79 4.02
C SER A 56 0.17 -24.00 3.85
N HIS A 57 -0.45 -24.73 4.78
CA HIS A 57 -1.89 -24.94 4.83
C HIS A 57 -2.66 -23.63 4.98
N TRP A 58 -2.29 -22.80 5.98
CA TRP A 58 -2.92 -21.49 6.19
C TRP A 58 -2.87 -20.62 4.92
N ARG A 59 -1.71 -20.54 4.27
CA ARG A 59 -1.53 -19.74 3.05
C ARG A 59 -2.41 -20.24 1.91
N LYS A 60 -2.46 -21.57 1.71
CA LYS A 60 -3.27 -22.20 0.67
C LYS A 60 -4.76 -21.92 0.88
N GLU A 61 -5.28 -22.15 2.08
CA GLU A 61 -6.70 -21.95 2.38
C GLU A 61 -7.09 -20.47 2.33
N SER A 62 -6.27 -19.58 2.88
CA SER A 62 -6.50 -18.12 2.81
C SER A 62 -6.53 -17.63 1.36
N ASN A 63 -5.62 -18.12 0.50
CA ASN A 63 -5.63 -17.82 -0.94
C ASN A 63 -6.90 -18.32 -1.63
N ARG A 64 -7.31 -19.55 -1.32
CA ARG A 64 -8.49 -20.18 -1.93
C ARG A 64 -9.76 -19.40 -1.59
N THR A 65 -9.97 -19.09 -0.30
CA THR A 65 -11.16 -18.36 0.15
C THR A 65 -11.12 -16.89 -0.27
N TRP A 66 -9.94 -16.27 -0.32
CA TRP A 66 -9.77 -14.93 -0.90
C TRP A 66 -10.21 -14.87 -2.37
N LYS A 67 -9.71 -15.78 -3.21
CA LYS A 67 -10.11 -15.86 -4.63
C LYS A 67 -11.61 -16.14 -4.77
N ALA A 68 -12.18 -16.98 -3.90
CA ALA A 68 -13.61 -17.26 -3.89
C ALA A 68 -14.44 -16.02 -3.52
N TRP A 69 -14.02 -15.25 -2.51
CA TRP A 69 -14.66 -14.00 -2.14
C TRP A 69 -14.63 -13.01 -3.32
N ILE A 70 -13.45 -12.77 -3.92
CA ILE A 70 -13.30 -11.91 -5.10
C ILE A 70 -14.27 -12.30 -6.21
N LYS A 71 -14.37 -13.60 -6.53
CA LYS A 71 -15.26 -14.11 -7.58
C LYS A 71 -16.75 -13.92 -7.25
N SER A 72 -17.08 -13.86 -5.97
CA SER A 72 -18.45 -13.70 -5.48
C SER A 72 -18.90 -12.25 -5.28
N GLU A 73 -18.01 -11.26 -5.48
CA GLU A 73 -18.36 -9.84 -5.32
C GLU A 73 -19.58 -9.46 -6.18
N ASN A 74 -20.53 -8.74 -5.58
CA ASN A 74 -21.81 -8.35 -6.19
C ASN A 74 -22.75 -9.52 -6.51
N THR A 75 -22.55 -10.67 -5.87
CA THR A 75 -23.47 -11.82 -5.94
C THR A 75 -24.13 -12.05 -4.58
N THR A 76 -25.20 -12.86 -4.55
CA THR A 76 -25.86 -13.25 -3.30
C THR A 76 -24.96 -14.03 -2.34
N ASN A 77 -23.86 -14.59 -2.84
CA ASN A 77 -22.95 -15.43 -2.08
C ASN A 77 -21.78 -14.64 -1.45
N GLU A 78 -21.67 -13.34 -1.74
CA GLU A 78 -20.53 -12.52 -1.30
C GLU A 78 -20.33 -12.55 0.22
N SER A 79 -21.42 -12.39 0.98
CA SER A 79 -21.36 -12.35 2.44
C SER A 79 -20.83 -13.65 3.04
N GLN A 80 -21.23 -14.80 2.48
CA GLN A 80 -20.75 -16.10 2.93
C GLN A 80 -19.28 -16.30 2.56
N ALA A 81 -18.91 -16.04 1.30
CA ALA A 81 -17.54 -16.21 0.84
C ALA A 81 -16.56 -15.29 1.59
N LYS A 82 -16.98 -14.07 1.92
CA LYS A 82 -16.24 -13.15 2.78
C LYS A 82 -16.07 -13.70 4.20
N SER A 83 -17.13 -14.25 4.79
CA SER A 83 -17.05 -14.89 6.11
C SER A 83 -16.13 -16.12 6.10
N ASP A 84 -16.13 -16.90 5.02
CA ASP A 84 -15.23 -18.06 4.86
C ASP A 84 -13.77 -17.60 4.76
N PHE A 85 -13.52 -16.50 4.04
CA PHE A 85 -12.20 -15.87 3.99
C PHE A 85 -11.75 -15.38 5.37
N ASP A 86 -12.61 -14.64 6.09
CA ASP A 86 -12.29 -14.14 7.44
C ASP A 86 -11.94 -15.30 8.37
N PHE A 87 -12.71 -16.40 8.33
CA PHE A 87 -12.47 -17.59 9.13
C PHE A 87 -11.10 -18.22 8.85
N GLU A 88 -10.74 -18.43 7.58
CA GLU A 88 -9.46 -19.05 7.21
C GLU A 88 -8.28 -18.13 7.50
N TYR A 89 -8.41 -16.83 7.18
CA TYR A 89 -7.37 -15.85 7.45
C TYR A 89 -7.04 -15.78 8.95
N LEU A 90 -8.07 -15.79 9.82
CA LEU A 90 -7.92 -15.75 11.28
C LEU A 90 -7.32 -17.02 11.90
N GLN A 91 -7.23 -18.15 11.16
CA GLN A 91 -6.58 -19.36 11.66
C GLN A 91 -5.08 -19.14 11.98
N CYS A 92 -4.43 -18.14 11.39
CA CYS A 92 -3.06 -17.77 11.75
C CYS A 92 -2.89 -17.53 13.26
N ILE A 93 -3.89 -16.97 13.95
CA ILE A 93 -3.82 -16.73 15.40
C ILE A 93 -3.71 -18.06 16.16
N LYS A 94 -4.45 -19.09 15.73
CA LYS A 94 -4.40 -20.43 16.32
C LYS A 94 -3.02 -21.05 16.10
N PHE A 95 -2.52 -21.01 14.87
CA PHE A 95 -1.19 -21.55 14.53
C PHE A 95 -0.06 -20.83 15.27
N TYR A 96 -0.18 -19.51 15.46
CA TYR A 96 0.78 -18.73 16.25
C TYR A 96 0.83 -19.20 17.70
N ARG A 97 -0.33 -19.42 18.34
CA ARG A 97 -0.41 -19.84 19.75
C ARG A 97 0.17 -21.24 20.00
N SER A 98 0.01 -22.16 19.06
CA SER A 98 0.52 -23.53 19.16
C SER A 98 1.92 -23.73 18.55
N GLY A 99 2.46 -22.74 17.86
CA GLY A 99 3.72 -22.83 17.12
C GLY A 99 4.96 -22.68 18.00
N SER A 100 6.08 -23.25 17.54
CA SER A 100 7.42 -22.91 18.06
C SER A 100 7.79 -21.47 17.70
N ASP A 101 8.86 -20.92 18.30
CA ASP A 101 9.28 -19.54 18.02
C ASP A 101 9.72 -19.32 16.56
N THR A 102 10.30 -20.34 15.93
CA THR A 102 10.60 -20.34 14.49
C THR A 102 9.31 -20.24 13.67
N ILE A 103 8.32 -21.08 13.96
CA ILE A 103 7.00 -21.06 13.28
C ILE A 103 6.30 -19.73 13.50
N LYS A 104 6.33 -19.17 14.72
CA LYS A 104 5.74 -17.87 15.03
C LYS A 104 6.39 -16.74 14.22
N THR A 105 7.71 -16.77 14.04
CA THR A 105 8.43 -15.77 13.25
C THR A 105 8.08 -15.89 11.78
N GLU A 106 8.18 -17.09 11.22
CA GLU A 106 7.82 -17.35 9.82
C GLU A 106 6.36 -16.98 9.54
N LEU A 107 5.43 -17.34 10.44
CA LEU A 107 4.02 -17.03 10.27
C LEU A 107 3.76 -15.53 10.26
N ARG A 108 4.37 -14.74 11.16
CA ARG A 108 4.26 -13.28 11.16
C ARG A 108 4.72 -12.68 9.83
N ASP A 109 5.82 -13.17 9.28
CA ASP A 109 6.38 -12.70 8.01
C ASP A 109 5.46 -13.05 6.84
N LYS A 110 4.92 -14.27 6.82
CA LYS A 110 3.99 -14.73 5.77
C LYS A 110 2.65 -14.00 5.83
N VAL A 111 2.11 -13.75 7.01
CA VAL A 111 0.85 -13.01 7.18
C VAL A 111 1.03 -11.56 6.72
N LEU A 112 2.13 -10.91 7.13
CA LEU A 112 2.44 -9.55 6.68
C LEU A 112 2.61 -9.50 5.16
N TYR A 113 3.40 -10.40 4.57
CA TYR A 113 3.60 -10.48 3.12
C TYR A 113 2.28 -10.64 2.38
N TRP A 114 1.48 -11.64 2.77
CA TRP A 114 0.21 -11.93 2.12
C TRP A 114 -0.73 -10.72 2.16
N THR A 115 -0.79 -10.06 3.31
CA THR A 115 -1.63 -8.88 3.52
C THR A 115 -1.17 -7.72 2.65
N ALA A 116 0.12 -7.40 2.70
CA ALA A 116 0.69 -6.27 1.95
C ALA A 116 0.46 -6.44 0.44
N ASP A 117 0.68 -7.65 -0.07
CA ASP A 117 0.48 -8.01 -1.47
C ASP A 117 -0.99 -7.88 -1.91
N ASN A 118 -1.91 -8.50 -1.18
CA ASN A 118 -3.33 -8.46 -1.53
C ASN A 118 -3.97 -7.08 -1.29
N PHE A 119 -3.45 -6.31 -0.33
CA PHE A 119 -3.80 -4.90 -0.16
C PHE A 119 -3.36 -4.07 -1.37
N ASN A 120 -2.10 -4.20 -1.80
CA ASN A 120 -1.58 -3.52 -2.99
C ASN A 120 -2.40 -3.84 -4.24
N GLN A 121 -2.65 -5.13 -4.50
CA GLN A 121 -3.49 -5.57 -5.62
C GLN A 121 -4.89 -4.95 -5.57
N SER A 122 -5.49 -4.86 -4.37
CA SER A 122 -6.79 -4.21 -4.19
C SER A 122 -6.74 -2.72 -4.52
N LEU A 123 -5.66 -2.00 -4.15
CA LEU A 123 -5.47 -0.60 -4.53
C LEU A 123 -5.30 -0.42 -6.03
N ASN A 124 -4.48 -1.25 -6.68
CA ASN A 124 -4.25 -1.19 -8.13
C ASN A 124 -5.54 -1.43 -8.93
N LEU A 125 -6.40 -2.33 -8.45
CA LEU A 125 -7.72 -2.60 -9.02
C LEU A 125 -8.80 -1.59 -8.57
N ARG A 126 -8.44 -0.58 -7.77
CA ARG A 126 -9.34 0.44 -7.19
C ARG A 126 -10.49 -0.14 -6.34
N LYS A 127 -10.27 -1.30 -5.73
CA LYS A 127 -11.23 -1.97 -4.85
C LYS A 127 -11.01 -1.52 -3.41
N MET A 128 -11.43 -0.28 -3.09
CA MET A 128 -11.16 0.34 -1.79
C MET A 128 -11.81 -0.37 -0.61
N GLU A 129 -13.04 -0.87 -0.77
CA GLU A 129 -13.71 -1.65 0.30
C GLU A 129 -12.96 -2.93 0.63
N ARG A 130 -12.43 -3.59 -0.40
CA ARG A 130 -11.59 -4.79 -0.29
C ARG A 130 -10.28 -4.48 0.44
N ALA A 131 -9.59 -3.41 0.03
CA ALA A 131 -8.36 -2.94 0.68
C ALA A 131 -8.60 -2.60 2.16
N THR A 132 -9.69 -1.87 2.44
CA THR A 132 -10.12 -1.51 3.80
C THR A 132 -10.35 -2.74 4.66
N HIS A 133 -11.00 -3.77 4.11
CA HIS A 133 -11.34 -5.00 4.84
C HIS A 133 -10.08 -5.79 5.25
N ILE A 134 -9.16 -6.04 4.32
CA ILE A 134 -7.89 -6.70 4.65
C ILE A 134 -7.10 -5.90 5.68
N LEU A 135 -7.02 -4.58 5.52
CA LEU A 135 -6.27 -3.73 6.45
C LEU A 135 -6.81 -3.84 7.88
N LYS A 136 -8.14 -3.89 8.04
CA LYS A 136 -8.79 -4.09 9.34
C LYS A 136 -8.50 -5.48 9.93
N LEU A 137 -8.62 -6.54 9.12
CA LEU A 137 -8.28 -7.90 9.58
C LEU A 137 -6.83 -8.00 10.04
N PHE A 138 -5.89 -7.44 9.27
CA PHE A 138 -4.48 -7.47 9.65
C PHE A 138 -4.18 -6.61 10.87
N TYR A 139 -4.85 -5.46 11.03
CA TYR A 139 -4.76 -4.67 12.25
C TYR A 139 -5.12 -5.52 13.48
N ASP A 140 -6.21 -6.28 13.44
CA ASP A 140 -6.62 -7.15 14.55
C ASP A 140 -5.67 -8.34 14.74
N VAL A 141 -5.27 -9.01 13.66
CA VAL A 141 -4.32 -10.14 13.71
C VAL A 141 -2.96 -9.72 14.24
N SER A 142 -2.42 -8.60 13.78
CA SER A 142 -1.09 -8.12 14.17
C SER A 142 -1.00 -7.78 15.66
N ARG A 143 -2.12 -7.43 16.31
CA ARG A 143 -2.18 -7.25 17.77
C ARG A 143 -2.11 -8.57 18.53
N ALA A 144 -2.54 -9.67 17.92
CA ALA A 144 -2.49 -10.99 18.52
C ALA A 144 -1.15 -11.70 18.27
N ILE A 145 -0.59 -11.56 17.07
CA ILE A 145 0.60 -12.32 16.66
C ILE A 145 1.87 -11.45 16.55
N GLY A 146 1.75 -10.13 16.60
CA GLY A 146 2.82 -9.18 16.27
C GLY A 146 2.97 -8.94 14.76
N ILE A 147 3.85 -8.00 14.39
CA ILE A 147 4.14 -7.68 12.98
C ILE A 147 5.42 -8.41 12.55
N GLY A 148 5.41 -9.06 11.39
CA GLY A 148 6.60 -9.71 10.79
C GLY A 148 7.64 -8.71 10.31
N ASN A 149 8.85 -9.16 9.95
CA ASN A 149 9.96 -8.35 9.42
C ASN A 149 10.54 -8.93 8.12
N GLY A 150 9.76 -9.75 7.40
CA GLY A 150 10.17 -10.36 6.15
C GLY A 150 10.47 -9.37 5.01
N THR A 151 10.94 -9.92 3.89
CA THR A 151 11.18 -9.20 2.64
C THR A 151 10.07 -9.47 1.62
N HIS A 152 9.78 -8.47 0.79
CA HIS A 152 8.83 -8.51 -0.32
C HIS A 152 9.58 -8.24 -1.61
N SER A 153 9.52 -9.16 -2.58
CA SER A 153 10.09 -8.93 -3.91
C SER A 153 9.09 -8.10 -4.72
N GLY A 154 9.50 -6.92 -5.20
CA GLY A 154 8.61 -6.12 -6.06
C GLY A 154 8.34 -6.84 -7.37
N VAL A 155 7.06 -6.95 -7.75
CA VAL A 155 6.56 -7.75 -8.88
C VAL A 155 7.31 -7.48 -10.19
N ASP A 156 7.63 -6.21 -10.47
CA ASP A 156 8.30 -5.81 -11.72
C ASP A 156 9.80 -5.53 -11.58
N SER A 157 10.27 -5.16 -10.38
CA SER A 157 11.63 -4.63 -10.18
C SER A 157 12.68 -5.67 -9.78
N GLN A 158 12.26 -6.88 -9.37
CA GLN A 158 13.10 -7.90 -8.71
C GLN A 158 13.86 -7.45 -7.44
N ASN A 159 13.79 -6.18 -7.07
CA ASN A 159 14.34 -5.67 -5.81
C ASN A 159 13.59 -6.26 -4.62
N GLU A 160 14.32 -6.62 -3.58
CA GLU A 160 13.76 -6.98 -2.29
C GLU A 160 13.56 -5.73 -1.43
N TYR A 161 12.33 -5.52 -0.98
CA TYR A 161 11.93 -4.44 -0.08
C TYR A 161 11.63 -5.02 1.30
N ASN A 162 11.85 -4.24 2.36
CA ASN A 162 11.27 -4.57 3.65
C ASN A 162 9.73 -4.57 3.54
N THR A 163 9.06 -5.66 3.87
CA THR A 163 7.60 -5.77 3.66
C THR A 163 6.81 -4.74 4.48
N ARG A 164 7.31 -4.35 5.66
CA ARG A 164 6.64 -3.31 6.45
C ARG A 164 6.73 -1.96 5.76
N GLU A 165 7.90 -1.62 5.22
CA GLU A 165 8.09 -0.37 4.49
C GLU A 165 7.22 -0.34 3.23
N TYR A 166 7.18 -1.48 2.52
CA TYR A 166 6.31 -1.69 1.38
C TYR A 166 4.85 -1.38 1.74
N PHE A 167 4.35 -2.04 2.79
CA PHE A 167 2.97 -1.90 3.22
C PHE A 167 2.63 -0.52 3.79
N ALA A 168 3.55 0.09 4.54
CA ALA A 168 3.37 1.44 5.07
C ALA A 168 3.20 2.47 3.95
N GLY A 169 4.01 2.36 2.89
CA GLY A 169 3.88 3.22 1.70
C GLY A 169 2.52 3.11 1.03
N ASP A 170 1.95 1.90 0.97
CA ASP A 170 0.62 1.66 0.39
C ASP A 170 -0.50 2.17 1.28
N ILE A 171 -0.37 2.06 2.60
CA ILE A 171 -1.34 2.64 3.54
C ILE A 171 -1.36 4.18 3.42
N ILE A 172 -0.21 4.84 3.23
CA ILE A 172 -0.16 6.29 2.97
C ILE A 172 -0.94 6.64 1.70
N ALA A 173 -0.72 5.90 0.61
CA ALA A 173 -1.44 6.11 -0.65
C ALA A 173 -2.95 5.92 -0.48
N TYR A 174 -3.36 4.84 0.19
CA TYR A 174 -4.76 4.55 0.51
C TYR A 174 -5.42 5.66 1.33
N MET A 175 -4.80 6.10 2.44
CA MET A 175 -5.34 7.16 3.30
C MET A 175 -5.54 8.48 2.53
N HIS A 176 -4.61 8.80 1.63
CA HIS A 176 -4.72 9.96 0.76
C HIS A 176 -5.86 9.85 -0.27
N GLU A 177 -6.05 8.67 -0.86
CA GLU A 177 -7.11 8.42 -1.85
C GLU A 177 -8.50 8.52 -1.22
N ILE A 178 -8.72 7.88 -0.06
CA ILE A 178 -10.02 7.88 0.63
C ILE A 178 -10.23 9.10 1.54
N LYS A 179 -9.20 9.94 1.71
CA LYS A 179 -9.18 11.15 2.57
C LYS A 179 -9.51 10.85 4.03
N ASP A 180 -9.06 9.71 4.52
CA ASP A 180 -9.25 9.25 5.90
C ASP A 180 -7.91 8.77 6.45
N PHE A 181 -7.48 9.38 7.55
CA PHE A 181 -6.19 9.13 8.19
C PHE A 181 -6.31 8.32 9.48
N GLN A 182 -7.46 7.68 9.75
CA GLN A 182 -7.64 6.87 10.97
C GLN A 182 -6.61 5.72 11.11
N HIS A 183 -6.02 5.26 10.00
CA HIS A 183 -5.02 4.20 9.97
C HIS A 183 -3.58 4.70 10.18
N GLU A 184 -3.36 6.00 10.32
CA GLU A 184 -2.02 6.55 10.49
C GLU A 184 -1.28 6.01 11.72
N PRO A 185 -1.89 5.94 12.93
CA PRO A 185 -1.19 5.37 14.09
C PRO A 185 -0.73 3.94 13.86
N PHE A 186 -1.50 3.15 13.11
CA PHE A 186 -1.10 1.79 12.74
C PHE A 186 0.03 1.78 11.72
N MET A 187 -0.07 2.62 10.67
CA MET A 187 0.97 2.79 9.66
C MET A 187 2.32 3.15 10.28
N GLU A 188 2.34 4.03 11.28
CA GLU A 188 3.57 4.39 12.01
C GLU A 188 4.24 3.19 12.70
N THR A 189 3.49 2.19 13.14
CA THR A 189 4.06 0.96 13.74
C THR A 189 4.77 0.06 12.74
N LEU A 190 4.52 0.24 11.45
CA LEU A 190 5.18 -0.50 10.37
C LEU A 190 6.53 0.14 10.00
N ILE A 191 6.71 1.44 10.22
CA ILE A 191 7.92 2.15 9.82
C ILE A 191 9.10 1.69 10.70
N PRO A 192 10.17 1.10 10.13
CA PRO A 192 11.35 0.75 10.89
C PRO A 192 12.13 1.99 11.32
N LEU A 193 12.97 1.84 12.34
CA LEU A 193 13.84 2.93 12.82
C LEU A 193 14.76 3.48 11.71
N GLN A 194 15.22 2.61 10.82
CA GLN A 194 16.00 2.96 9.63
C GLN A 194 15.19 2.59 8.40
N ILE A 195 14.79 3.60 7.63
CA ILE A 195 14.09 3.46 6.36
C ILE A 195 15.11 3.06 5.29
N THR A 196 14.78 2.04 4.51
CA THR A 196 15.60 1.49 3.42
C THR A 196 14.93 1.63 2.06
N ASP A 197 13.60 1.81 2.03
CA ASP A 197 12.82 2.08 0.82
C ASP A 197 12.70 3.59 0.56
N SER A 198 13.32 4.04 -0.55
CA SER A 198 13.25 5.44 -0.99
C SER A 198 11.80 5.91 -1.26
N ARG A 199 10.90 4.99 -1.64
CA ARG A 199 9.48 5.28 -1.88
C ARG A 199 8.75 5.58 -0.59
N LEU A 200 8.97 4.82 0.48
CA LEU A 200 8.38 5.13 1.78
C LEU A 200 8.84 6.51 2.26
N ALA A 201 10.15 6.79 2.22
CA ALA A 201 10.68 8.09 2.60
C ALA A 201 10.06 9.23 1.76
N PHE A 202 9.92 9.04 0.45
CA PHE A 202 9.28 10.02 -0.41
C PHE A 202 7.81 10.26 -0.05
N ASN A 203 7.03 9.18 0.16
CA ASN A 203 5.62 9.29 0.52
C ASN A 203 5.42 9.98 1.88
N LEU A 204 6.31 9.73 2.84
CA LEU A 204 6.32 10.44 4.13
C LEU A 204 6.66 11.92 3.96
N ALA A 205 7.54 12.28 3.03
CA ALA A 205 7.79 13.68 2.70
C ALA A 205 6.55 14.36 2.11
N CYS A 206 5.86 13.71 1.17
CA CYS A 206 4.60 14.20 0.58
C CYS A 206 3.51 14.39 1.65
N LEU A 207 3.31 13.39 2.52
CA LEU A 207 2.34 13.44 3.62
C LEU A 207 2.58 14.65 4.54
N ASN A 208 3.84 14.88 4.93
CA ASN A 208 4.20 15.99 5.80
C ASN A 208 4.14 17.35 5.09
N SER A 209 4.48 17.39 3.79
CA SER A 209 4.33 18.58 2.96
C SER A 209 2.87 19.05 2.89
N ASN A 210 1.94 18.11 2.61
CA ASN A 210 0.50 18.37 2.59
C ASN A 210 -0.04 18.93 3.91
N ARG A 211 0.63 18.63 5.03
CA ARG A 211 0.26 19.09 6.37
C ARG A 211 1.00 20.36 6.81
N GLY A 212 1.84 20.92 5.95
CA GLY A 212 2.66 22.09 6.28
C GLY A 212 3.78 21.79 7.29
N LYS A 213 4.08 20.50 7.54
CA LYS A 213 5.12 20.06 8.49
C LYS A 213 6.50 20.12 7.85
N LYS A 214 7.05 21.34 7.73
CA LYS A 214 8.29 21.62 7.00
C LYS A 214 9.48 20.76 7.46
N GLN A 215 9.72 20.65 8.77
CA GLN A 215 10.91 19.97 9.28
C GLN A 215 10.87 18.47 9.02
N GLU A 216 9.71 17.85 9.22
CA GLU A 216 9.45 16.44 8.94
C GLU A 216 9.53 16.15 7.44
N MET A 217 8.95 17.03 6.62
CA MET A 217 9.09 16.96 5.16
C MET A 217 10.57 16.95 4.75
N LEU A 218 11.36 17.95 5.18
CA LEU A 218 12.79 18.04 4.84
C LEU A 218 13.60 16.85 5.36
N LYS A 219 13.26 16.30 6.54
CA LYS A 219 13.88 15.08 7.08
C LYS A 219 13.67 13.92 6.11
N TYR A 220 12.44 13.66 5.71
CA TYR A 220 12.12 12.52 4.84
C TYR A 220 12.62 12.71 3.41
N MET A 221 12.64 13.95 2.90
CA MET A 221 13.30 14.26 1.62
C MET A 221 14.78 13.87 1.63
N LYS A 222 15.52 14.23 2.69
CA LYS A 222 16.95 13.87 2.81
C LYS A 222 17.16 12.36 2.79
N ILE A 223 16.31 11.61 3.51
CA ILE A 223 16.36 10.15 3.52
C ILE A 223 16.09 9.60 2.11
N ALA A 224 15.00 10.02 1.47
CA ALA A 224 14.65 9.57 0.12
C ALA A 224 15.76 9.86 -0.91
N LEU A 225 16.35 11.07 -0.88
CA LEU A 225 17.47 11.45 -1.74
C LEU A 225 18.71 10.58 -1.48
N SER A 226 19.02 10.30 -0.21
CA SER A 226 20.16 9.42 0.15
C SER A 226 19.98 7.98 -0.32
N LEU A 227 18.72 7.53 -0.45
CA LEU A 227 18.33 6.23 -0.98
C LEU A 227 18.15 6.24 -2.52
N GLY A 228 18.56 7.31 -3.20
CA GLY A 228 18.59 7.38 -4.67
C GLY A 228 17.32 7.92 -5.32
N LYS A 229 16.34 8.44 -4.57
CA LYS A 229 15.15 9.08 -5.17
C LYS A 229 15.60 10.29 -6.02
N PRO A 230 15.22 10.39 -7.30
CA PRO A 230 15.66 11.52 -8.13
C PRO A 230 15.13 12.86 -7.64
N LYS A 231 15.98 13.89 -7.63
CA LYS A 231 15.63 15.28 -7.28
C LYS A 231 14.43 15.81 -8.11
N SER A 232 14.30 15.36 -9.37
CA SER A 232 13.21 15.75 -10.27
C SER A 232 11.83 15.37 -9.75
N HIS A 233 11.70 14.28 -8.97
CA HIS A 233 10.41 13.88 -8.41
C HIS A 233 9.88 14.95 -7.45
N PHE A 234 10.73 15.54 -6.60
CA PHE A 234 10.32 16.60 -5.67
C PHE A 234 9.92 17.91 -6.37
N LYS A 235 10.52 18.20 -7.54
CA LYS A 235 10.17 19.38 -8.35
C LYS A 235 8.83 19.21 -9.05
N GLY A 236 8.55 18.00 -9.54
CA GLY A 236 7.33 17.67 -10.27
C GLY A 236 6.12 17.44 -9.38
N GLU A 237 6.34 17.04 -8.13
CA GLU A 237 5.28 16.57 -7.24
C GLU A 237 4.51 17.75 -6.56
N PRO A 238 3.22 17.93 -6.89
CA PRO A 238 2.33 18.99 -6.38
C PRO A 238 2.20 19.08 -4.88
N GLU A 239 2.39 17.99 -4.12
CA GLU A 239 2.39 18.03 -2.65
C GLU A 239 3.44 19.02 -2.13
N PHE A 240 4.54 19.24 -2.86
CA PHE A 240 5.59 20.19 -2.48
C PHE A 240 5.37 21.60 -3.03
N LYS A 241 4.25 21.87 -3.72
CA LYS A 241 4.00 23.19 -4.36
C LYS A 241 4.16 24.37 -3.40
N ASN A 242 3.75 24.20 -2.15
CA ASN A 242 3.86 25.24 -1.12
C ASN A 242 5.33 25.52 -0.70
N PHE A 243 6.25 24.61 -1.01
CA PHE A 243 7.66 24.67 -0.65
C PHE A 243 8.60 24.91 -1.83
N TRP A 244 8.10 25.00 -3.07
CA TRP A 244 8.94 25.24 -4.26
C TRP A 244 9.75 26.55 -4.24
N LYS A 245 9.42 27.49 -3.36
CA LYS A 245 10.19 28.73 -3.14
C LYS A 245 10.93 28.75 -1.80
N ASP A 246 10.82 27.69 -1.01
CA ASP A 246 11.45 27.59 0.29
C ASP A 246 12.96 27.34 0.12
N PRO A 247 13.84 28.16 0.74
CA PRO A 247 15.28 28.01 0.57
C PRO A 247 15.83 26.65 1.03
N ASP A 248 15.27 26.07 2.09
CA ASP A 248 15.74 24.77 2.61
C ASP A 248 15.31 23.63 1.69
N PHE A 249 14.12 23.74 1.09
CA PHE A 249 13.63 22.81 0.07
C PHE A 249 14.51 22.86 -1.19
N LEU A 250 14.75 24.06 -1.72
CA LEU A 250 15.57 24.26 -2.92
C LEU A 250 17.00 23.74 -2.73
N LYS A 251 17.61 23.99 -1.57
CA LYS A 251 18.95 23.48 -1.21
C LYS A 251 19.08 21.95 -1.34
N LEU A 252 18.00 21.19 -1.21
CA LEU A 252 18.03 19.73 -1.34
C LEU A 252 17.94 19.24 -2.79
N ILE A 253 17.38 20.04 -3.70
CA ILE A 253 16.96 19.56 -5.03
C ILE A 253 17.51 20.37 -6.22
N GLU A 254 18.20 21.46 -5.95
CA GLU A 254 19.09 22.15 -6.90
C GLU A 254 20.52 21.61 -6.75
#